data_AF-A0A6N8KX10-F1
#
_entry.id   AF-A0A6N8KX10-F1
#
_cell.length_a   1.000
_cell.length_b   1.000
_cell.length_c   1.000
_cell.angle_alpha   90.00
_cell.angle_beta   90.00
_cell.angle_gamma   90.00
#
_symmetry.space_group_name_H-M   'P 1'
#
loop_
_entity.id
_entity.type
_entity.pdbx_description
1 polymer ?
#
loop_
_entity_poly.entity_id
_entity_poly.type
_entity_poly.pdbx_seq_one_letter_code
_entity_poly.pdbx_strand_id
1 'polypeptide(L)'
;MCKLFLIFVQIYKMQRLIGIFILLFFISSSCKQGKPSGILNEDTMVELLGQVHVLDGYLTTLPIDSAKKVMDPLYNEVFAKFGLDSTSFDKNINYYYGNPKLSAVVYDKIVKNLENEEKAFVREDSLKNVHYMDSVRLVNFANKRLEIWTRMTLDPLMDSLEYPISEPTRRMYEASGMDNLWRTNFYKGWTPTPASPITGPAVQPQPLTPAPELQKPVGEGPKELELKPIEPEESVIHTPLPKRSEDDGKLKVVRPRGSKPRSVQ
;
A
#
# COMPACT_ATOMS: atom_id res chain seq x y z
N MET A 1 -3.67 -65.18 -73.56
CA MET A 1 -4.81 -64.86 -72.67
C MET A 1 -4.43 -64.80 -71.18
N CYS A 2 -3.51 -65.63 -70.67
CA CYS A 2 -3.12 -65.60 -69.24
C CYS A 2 -2.50 -64.28 -68.72
N LYS A 3 -1.77 -63.52 -69.53
CA LYS A 3 -1.13 -62.27 -69.08
C LYS A 3 -2.14 -61.15 -68.75
N LEU A 4 -3.29 -61.09 -69.44
CA LEU A 4 -4.34 -60.11 -69.19
C LEU A 4 -5.10 -60.39 -67.88
N PHE A 5 -5.31 -61.67 -67.54
CA PHE A 5 -5.94 -62.07 -66.28
C PHE A 5 -5.09 -61.74 -65.05
N LEU A 6 -3.76 -61.94 -65.13
CA LEU A 6 -2.86 -61.63 -64.02
C LEU A 6 -2.77 -60.12 -63.73
N ILE A 7 -2.80 -59.29 -64.77
CA ILE A 7 -2.81 -57.82 -64.63
C ILE A 7 -4.14 -57.36 -64.01
N PHE A 8 -5.27 -57.94 -64.41
CA PHE A 8 -6.59 -57.60 -63.87
C PHE A 8 -6.71 -57.96 -62.37
N VAL A 9 -6.16 -59.12 -61.97
CA VAL A 9 -6.07 -59.54 -60.55
C VAL A 9 -5.14 -58.62 -59.75
N GLN A 10 -4.03 -58.16 -60.35
CA GLN A 10 -3.14 -57.19 -59.70
C GLN A 10 -3.80 -55.81 -59.51
N ILE A 11 -4.53 -55.31 -60.51
CA ILE A 11 -5.25 -54.03 -60.44
C ILE A 11 -6.32 -54.08 -59.35
N TYR A 12 -7.09 -55.18 -59.27
CA TYR A 12 -8.09 -55.38 -58.21
C TYR A 12 -7.46 -55.47 -56.81
N LYS A 13 -6.29 -56.10 -56.67
CA LYS A 13 -5.54 -56.20 -55.39
C LYS A 13 -4.99 -54.85 -54.94
N MET A 14 -4.49 -54.03 -55.87
CA MET A 14 -3.98 -52.68 -55.57
C MET A 14 -5.12 -51.68 -55.29
N GLN A 15 -6.25 -51.76 -55.99
CA GLN A 15 -7.44 -50.95 -55.69
C GLN A 15 -8.04 -51.25 -54.31
N ARG A 16 -8.06 -52.53 -53.90
CA ARG A 16 -8.49 -52.94 -52.56
C ARG A 16 -7.58 -52.39 -51.46
N LEU A 17 -6.26 -52.34 -51.71
CA LEU A 17 -5.31 -51.72 -50.78
C LEU A 17 -5.49 -50.20 -50.69
N ILE A 18 -5.69 -49.52 -51.82
CA ILE A 18 -5.97 -48.07 -51.86
C ILE A 18 -7.21 -47.73 -51.02
N GLY A 19 -8.29 -48.52 -51.12
CA GLY A 19 -9.51 -48.30 -50.35
C GLY A 19 -9.30 -48.43 -48.83
N ILE A 20 -8.46 -49.37 -48.41
CA ILE A 20 -8.12 -49.58 -46.99
C ILE A 20 -7.26 -48.43 -46.46
N PHE A 21 -6.29 -47.94 -47.24
CA PHE A 21 -5.48 -46.77 -46.86
C PHE A 21 -6.32 -45.49 -46.76
N ILE A 22 -7.27 -45.28 -47.67
CA ILE A 22 -8.20 -44.15 -47.62
C ILE A 22 -9.08 -44.25 -46.37
N LEU A 23 -9.63 -45.43 -46.07
CA LEU A 23 -10.43 -45.67 -44.86
C LEU A 23 -9.62 -45.40 -43.58
N LEU A 24 -8.38 -45.89 -43.51
CA LEU A 24 -7.46 -45.65 -42.39
C LEU A 24 -7.11 -44.15 -42.22
N PHE A 25 -6.96 -43.42 -43.33
CA PHE A 25 -6.71 -41.98 -43.31
C PHE A 25 -7.92 -41.20 -42.77
N PHE A 26 -9.14 -41.55 -43.17
CA PHE A 26 -10.36 -40.93 -42.64
C PHE A 26 -10.60 -41.25 -41.16
N ILE A 27 -10.30 -42.48 -40.72
CA ILE A 27 -10.39 -42.86 -39.29
C ILE A 27 -9.36 -42.09 -38.46
N SER A 28 -8.14 -41.91 -38.96
CA SER A 28 -7.08 -41.18 -38.25
C SER A 28 -7.35 -39.68 -38.15
N SER A 29 -8.00 -39.09 -39.16
CA SER A 29 -8.30 -37.65 -39.19
C SER A 29 -9.52 -37.28 -38.33
N SER A 30 -10.34 -38.25 -37.91
CA SER A 30 -11.56 -37.99 -37.13
C SER A 30 -11.31 -37.70 -35.64
N CYS A 31 -10.08 -37.84 -35.15
CA CYS A 31 -9.73 -37.54 -33.75
C CYS A 31 -9.25 -36.09 -33.58
N LYS A 32 -10.03 -35.11 -34.04
CA LYS A 32 -9.90 -33.73 -33.55
C LYS A 32 -10.87 -33.56 -32.40
N GLN A 33 -10.36 -33.64 -31.17
CA GLN A 33 -11.10 -33.21 -29.99
C GLN A 33 -11.35 -31.70 -30.12
N GLY A 34 -12.48 -31.34 -30.73
CA GLY A 34 -12.97 -29.97 -30.74
C GLY A 34 -13.29 -29.55 -29.32
N LYS A 35 -12.97 -28.29 -28.98
CA LYS A 35 -13.37 -27.68 -27.72
C LYS A 35 -14.89 -27.80 -27.56
N PRO A 36 -15.41 -28.30 -26.43
CA PRO A 36 -16.84 -28.39 -26.23
C PRO A 36 -17.48 -27.01 -26.30
N SER A 37 -18.69 -26.92 -26.87
CA SER A 37 -19.45 -25.68 -26.91
C SER A 37 -19.74 -25.17 -25.49
N GLY A 38 -19.56 -23.86 -25.25
CA GLY A 38 -19.81 -23.23 -23.95
C GLY A 38 -18.59 -23.16 -23.02
N ILE A 39 -17.41 -23.60 -23.48
CA ILE A 39 -16.16 -23.40 -22.74
C ILE A 39 -15.50 -22.08 -23.16
N LEU A 40 -15.19 -21.23 -22.17
CA LEU A 40 -14.46 -19.99 -22.28
C LEU A 40 -13.08 -20.19 -22.89
N ASN A 41 -12.55 -19.19 -23.59
CA ASN A 41 -11.18 -19.22 -24.08
C ASN A 41 -10.19 -19.18 -22.92
N GLU A 42 -8.96 -19.64 -23.19
CA GLU A 42 -7.95 -19.76 -22.15
C GLU A 42 -7.68 -18.40 -21.49
N ASP A 43 -7.51 -17.34 -22.29
CA ASP A 43 -7.24 -16.00 -21.77
C ASP A 43 -8.41 -15.44 -20.95
N THR A 44 -9.66 -15.68 -21.38
CA THR A 44 -10.86 -15.29 -20.61
C THR A 44 -10.99 -16.09 -19.32
N MET A 45 -10.58 -17.36 -19.31
CA MET A 45 -10.58 -18.19 -18.11
C MET A 45 -9.51 -17.72 -17.13
N VAL A 46 -8.33 -17.34 -17.62
CA VAL A 46 -7.25 -16.75 -16.83
C VAL A 46 -7.73 -15.46 -16.16
N GLU A 47 -8.40 -14.57 -16.90
CA GLU A 47 -8.95 -13.33 -16.33
C GLU A 47 -10.02 -13.63 -15.27
N LEU A 48 -10.99 -14.50 -15.59
CA LEU A 48 -12.05 -14.91 -14.66
C LEU A 48 -11.50 -15.47 -13.35
N LEU A 49 -10.59 -16.45 -13.44
CA LEU A 49 -9.99 -17.07 -12.26
C LEU A 49 -9.11 -16.09 -11.49
N GLY A 50 -8.42 -15.17 -12.18
CA GLY A 50 -7.72 -14.07 -11.53
C GLY A 50 -8.67 -13.22 -10.67
N GLN A 51 -9.82 -12.82 -11.21
CA GLN A 51 -10.82 -12.06 -10.47
C GLN A 51 -11.40 -12.84 -9.28
N VAL A 52 -11.68 -14.13 -9.47
CA VAL A 52 -12.14 -15.02 -8.40
C VAL A 52 -11.10 -15.07 -7.27
N HIS A 53 -9.81 -15.24 -7.58
CA HIS A 53 -8.78 -15.28 -6.55
C HIS A 53 -8.59 -13.94 -5.81
N VAL A 54 -8.73 -12.80 -6.51
CA VAL A 54 -8.73 -11.48 -5.87
C VAL A 54 -9.94 -11.32 -4.95
N LEU A 55 -11.12 -11.76 -5.41
CA LEU A 55 -12.34 -11.74 -4.61
C LEU A 55 -12.22 -12.65 -3.38
N ASP A 56 -11.70 -13.87 -3.54
CA ASP A 56 -11.42 -14.79 -2.43
C ASP A 56 -10.49 -14.12 -1.40
N GLY A 57 -9.41 -13.49 -1.89
CA GLY A 57 -8.49 -12.72 -1.06
C GLY A 57 -9.22 -11.62 -0.29
N TYR A 58 -10.07 -10.84 -0.95
CA TYR A 58 -10.88 -9.81 -0.29
C TYR A 58 -11.82 -10.41 0.77
N LEU A 59 -12.53 -11.49 0.47
CA LEU A 59 -13.43 -12.15 1.43
C LEU A 59 -12.71 -12.64 2.68
N THR A 60 -11.44 -13.05 2.58
CA THR A 60 -10.63 -13.44 3.76
C THR A 60 -10.26 -12.28 4.67
N THR A 61 -10.34 -11.03 4.18
CA THR A 61 -10.10 -9.83 5.01
C THR A 61 -11.30 -9.45 5.88
N LEU A 62 -12.48 -10.01 5.57
CA LEU A 62 -13.73 -9.70 6.26
C LEU A 62 -13.98 -10.69 7.41
N PRO A 63 -14.68 -10.26 8.49
CA PRO A 63 -15.24 -11.19 9.47
C PRO A 63 -16.16 -12.21 8.80
N ILE A 64 -16.18 -13.44 9.31
CA ILE A 64 -16.91 -14.57 8.71
C ILE A 64 -18.39 -14.25 8.46
N ASP A 65 -19.06 -13.59 9.40
CA ASP A 65 -20.48 -13.26 9.27
C ASP A 65 -20.74 -12.20 8.20
N SER A 66 -19.83 -11.23 8.06
CA SER A 66 -19.87 -10.22 7.00
C SER A 66 -19.58 -10.84 5.64
N ALA A 67 -18.55 -11.69 5.55
CA ALA A 67 -18.16 -12.38 4.33
C ALA A 67 -19.33 -13.20 3.78
N LYS A 68 -20.02 -13.99 4.62
CA LYS A 68 -21.20 -14.78 4.21
C LYS A 68 -22.32 -13.94 3.60
N LYS A 69 -22.52 -12.70 4.08
CA LYS A 69 -23.58 -11.82 3.57
C LYS A 69 -23.26 -11.26 2.18
N VAL A 70 -21.98 -11.03 1.89
CA VAL A 70 -21.53 -10.38 0.64
C VAL A 70 -20.98 -11.36 -0.40
N MET A 71 -20.70 -12.60 -0.02
CA MET A 71 -20.11 -13.62 -0.88
C MET A 71 -20.92 -13.86 -2.17
N ASP A 72 -22.20 -14.24 -2.04
CA ASP A 72 -23.06 -14.56 -3.18
C ASP A 72 -23.23 -13.40 -4.17
N PRO A 73 -23.57 -12.16 -3.76
CA PRO A 73 -23.70 -11.06 -4.70
C PRO A 73 -22.38 -10.71 -5.40
N LEU A 74 -21.24 -10.83 -4.70
CA LEU A 74 -19.94 -10.54 -5.31
C LEU A 74 -19.53 -11.58 -6.37
N TYR A 75 -19.71 -12.88 -6.11
CA TYR A 75 -19.47 -13.88 -7.15
C TYR A 75 -20.43 -13.72 -8.33
N ASN A 76 -21.69 -13.38 -8.08
CA ASN A 76 -22.66 -13.14 -9.15
C ASN A 76 -22.25 -11.95 -10.04
N GLU A 77 -21.69 -10.87 -9.48
CA GLU A 77 -21.14 -9.77 -10.28
C GLU A 77 -19.95 -10.21 -11.13
N VAL A 78 -19.04 -11.00 -10.57
CA VAL A 78 -17.91 -11.57 -11.32
C VAL A 78 -18.44 -12.44 -12.47
N PHE A 79 -19.36 -13.36 -12.20
CA PHE A 79 -19.93 -14.22 -13.24
C PHE A 79 -20.69 -13.43 -14.31
N ALA A 80 -21.43 -12.39 -13.92
CA ALA A 80 -22.13 -11.50 -14.84
C ALA A 80 -21.17 -10.78 -15.80
N LYS A 81 -19.99 -10.34 -15.32
CA LYS A 81 -18.96 -9.71 -16.17
C LYS A 81 -18.51 -10.61 -17.32
N PHE A 82 -18.48 -11.93 -17.11
CA PHE A 82 -18.07 -12.91 -18.10
C PHE A 82 -19.24 -13.62 -18.81
N GLY A 83 -20.49 -13.20 -18.54
CA GLY A 83 -21.69 -13.82 -19.13
C GLY A 83 -21.89 -15.26 -18.69
N LEU A 84 -21.51 -15.60 -17.46
CA LEU A 84 -21.60 -16.93 -16.89
C LEU A 84 -22.71 -17.03 -15.86
N ASP A 85 -23.22 -18.25 -15.73
CA ASP A 85 -24.04 -18.71 -14.60
C ASP A 85 -23.21 -19.71 -13.77
N SER A 86 -23.61 -19.96 -12.51
CA SER A 86 -22.93 -20.93 -11.62
C SER A 86 -22.72 -22.29 -12.31
N THR A 87 -23.73 -22.78 -13.04
CA THR A 87 -23.64 -24.06 -13.74
C THR A 87 -22.67 -24.03 -14.92
N SER A 88 -22.53 -22.89 -15.58
CA SER A 88 -21.60 -22.70 -16.69
C SER A 88 -20.18 -22.52 -16.18
N PHE A 89 -20.01 -21.86 -15.03
CA PHE A 89 -18.73 -21.77 -14.33
C PHE A 89 -18.20 -23.16 -13.96
N ASP A 90 -19.02 -24.01 -13.33
CA ASP A 90 -18.63 -25.37 -12.95
C ASP A 90 -18.18 -26.21 -14.16
N LYS A 91 -18.87 -26.07 -15.30
CA LYS A 91 -18.46 -26.74 -16.56
C LYS A 91 -17.10 -26.25 -17.05
N ASN A 92 -16.83 -24.95 -16.96
CA ASN A 92 -15.55 -24.37 -17.34
C ASN A 92 -14.44 -24.87 -16.41
N ILE A 93 -14.64 -24.78 -15.10
CA ILE A 93 -13.71 -25.28 -14.08
C ILE A 93 -13.37 -26.74 -14.33
N ASN A 94 -14.37 -27.59 -14.52
CA ASN A 94 -14.15 -29.02 -14.77
C ASN A 94 -13.38 -29.29 -16.08
N TYR A 95 -13.58 -28.50 -17.13
CA TYR A 95 -12.82 -28.64 -18.37
C TYR A 95 -11.34 -28.27 -18.17
N TYR A 96 -11.07 -27.14 -17.51
CA TYR A 96 -9.72 -26.62 -17.31
C TYR A 96 -8.93 -27.42 -16.27
N TYR A 97 -9.55 -27.80 -15.16
CA TYR A 97 -8.93 -28.60 -14.10
C TYR A 97 -8.98 -30.12 -14.34
N GLY A 98 -9.84 -30.59 -15.24
CA GLY A 98 -9.91 -32.00 -15.63
C GLY A 98 -8.67 -32.48 -16.40
N ASN A 99 -7.85 -31.57 -16.92
CA ASN A 99 -6.59 -31.88 -17.60
C ASN A 99 -5.40 -31.24 -16.86
N PRO A 100 -4.55 -32.03 -16.16
CA PRO A 100 -3.42 -31.50 -15.38
C PRO A 100 -2.43 -30.65 -16.18
N LYS A 101 -2.23 -30.96 -17.47
CA LYS A 101 -1.30 -30.19 -18.32
C LYS A 101 -1.89 -28.82 -18.65
N LEU A 102 -3.19 -28.78 -18.90
CA LEU A 102 -3.90 -27.55 -19.23
C LEU A 102 -4.05 -26.67 -17.99
N SER A 103 -4.39 -27.26 -16.84
CA SER A 103 -4.49 -26.55 -15.57
C SER A 103 -3.19 -25.89 -15.16
N ALA A 104 -2.04 -26.56 -15.34
CA ALA A 104 -0.73 -26.00 -15.03
C ALA A 104 -0.43 -24.75 -15.88
N VAL A 105 -0.72 -24.80 -17.19
CA VAL A 105 -0.49 -23.67 -18.10
C VAL A 105 -1.38 -22.47 -17.74
N VAL A 106 -2.66 -22.72 -17.44
CA VAL A 106 -3.60 -21.66 -17.05
C VAL A 106 -3.21 -21.06 -15.72
N TYR A 107 -2.83 -21.87 -14.74
CA TYR A 107 -2.44 -21.39 -13.42
C TYR A 107 -1.15 -20.56 -13.47
N ASP A 108 -0.15 -20.99 -14.25
CA ASP A 108 1.07 -20.21 -14.47
C ASP A 108 0.78 -18.83 -15.07
N LYS A 109 -0.21 -18.73 -15.96
CA LYS A 109 -0.65 -17.45 -16.53
C LYS A 109 -1.38 -16.59 -15.50
N ILE A 110 -2.25 -17.18 -14.67
CA ILE A 110 -2.96 -16.48 -13.59
C ILE A 110 -1.96 -15.84 -12.63
N VAL A 111 -0.99 -16.62 -12.14
CA VAL A 111 0.06 -16.13 -11.22
C VAL A 111 0.84 -14.98 -11.84
N LYS A 112 1.27 -15.12 -13.10
CA LYS A 112 2.00 -14.05 -13.79
C LYS A 112 1.18 -12.77 -13.95
N ASN A 113 -0.11 -12.89 -14.26
CA ASN A 113 -0.99 -11.73 -14.38
C ASN A 113 -1.16 -11.02 -13.03
N LEU A 114 -1.45 -11.77 -11.97
CA LEU A 114 -1.58 -11.23 -10.61
C LEU A 114 -0.28 -10.56 -10.13
N GLU A 115 0.89 -11.16 -10.36
CA GLU A 115 2.17 -10.54 -10.03
C GLU A 115 2.41 -9.22 -10.77
N ASN A 116 1.97 -9.12 -12.03
CA ASN A 116 2.12 -7.91 -12.82
C ASN A 116 1.19 -6.80 -12.31
N GLU A 117 -0.04 -7.15 -11.96
CA GLU A 117 -1.01 -6.25 -11.33
C GLU A 117 -0.51 -5.77 -9.97
N GLU A 118 0.02 -6.66 -9.13
CA GLU A 118 0.62 -6.30 -7.84
C GLU A 118 1.78 -5.32 -8.01
N LYS A 119 2.71 -5.61 -8.93
CA LYS A 119 3.85 -4.72 -9.22
C LYS A 119 3.39 -3.34 -9.73
N ALA A 120 2.27 -3.27 -10.46
CA ALA A 120 1.68 -2.00 -10.88
C ALA A 120 1.10 -1.24 -9.68
N PHE A 121 0.31 -1.92 -8.86
CA PHE A 121 -0.30 -1.36 -7.66
C PHE A 121 0.73 -0.82 -6.67
N VAL A 122 1.76 -1.60 -6.33
CA VAL A 122 2.84 -1.20 -5.41
C VAL A 122 3.58 0.03 -5.91
N ARG A 123 3.79 0.14 -7.22
CA ARG A 123 4.44 1.32 -7.82
C ARG A 123 3.58 2.57 -7.62
N GLU A 124 2.28 2.48 -7.90
CA GLU A 124 1.36 3.61 -7.75
C GLU A 124 1.22 4.02 -6.28
N ASP A 125 1.11 3.06 -5.38
CA ASP A 125 1.03 3.31 -3.94
C ASP A 125 2.29 3.99 -3.42
N SER A 126 3.47 3.52 -3.84
CA SER A 126 4.74 4.16 -3.49
C SER A 126 4.80 5.62 -3.94
N LEU A 127 4.26 5.96 -5.11
CA LEU A 127 4.24 7.35 -5.60
C LEU A 127 3.29 8.21 -4.74
N LYS A 128 2.09 7.72 -4.45
CA LYS A 128 1.12 8.41 -3.58
C LYS A 128 1.68 8.62 -2.17
N ASN A 129 2.34 7.60 -1.62
CA ASN A 129 2.96 7.67 -0.31
C ASN A 129 4.07 8.72 -0.27
N VAL A 130 4.89 8.86 -1.31
CA VAL A 130 5.91 9.93 -1.38
C VAL A 130 5.27 11.31 -1.32
N HIS A 131 4.18 11.55 -2.07
CA HIS A 131 3.45 12.82 -2.03
C HIS A 131 2.78 13.08 -0.67
N TYR A 132 2.18 12.06 -0.07
CA TYR A 132 1.59 12.14 1.26
C TYR A 132 2.64 12.49 2.31
N MET A 133 3.78 11.79 2.31
CA MET A 133 4.88 12.02 3.25
C MET A 133 5.48 13.42 3.11
N ASP A 134 5.58 13.95 1.89
CA ASP A 134 6.04 15.32 1.67
C ASP A 134 5.04 16.34 2.27
N SER A 135 3.74 16.15 2.02
CA SER A 135 2.69 16.99 2.56
C SER A 135 2.69 17.00 4.10
N VAL A 136 2.78 15.82 4.71
CA VAL A 136 2.86 15.65 6.17
C VAL A 136 4.14 16.27 6.73
N ARG A 137 5.28 16.12 6.04
CA ARG A 137 6.55 16.72 6.47
C ARG A 137 6.47 18.24 6.52
N LEU A 138 5.85 18.87 5.53
CA LEU A 138 5.69 20.33 5.49
C LEU A 138 4.83 20.84 6.64
N VAL A 139 3.71 20.18 6.92
CA VAL A 139 2.82 20.53 8.05
C VAL A 139 3.54 20.33 9.38
N ASN A 140 4.22 19.19 9.57
CA ASN A 140 4.98 18.93 10.78
C ASN A 140 6.09 19.96 11.01
N PHE A 141 6.77 20.38 9.94
CA PHE A 141 7.77 21.44 10.02
C PHE A 141 7.17 22.79 10.40
N ALA A 142 6.00 23.15 9.84
CA ALA A 142 5.28 24.37 10.19
C ALA A 142 4.83 24.36 11.66
N ASN A 143 4.26 23.26 12.14
CA ASN A 143 3.83 23.09 13.53
C ASN A 143 5.02 23.18 14.49
N LYS A 144 6.14 22.51 14.18
CA LYS A 144 7.36 22.59 15.01
C LYS A 144 7.92 24.01 15.06
N ARG A 145 7.89 24.74 13.94
CA ARG A 145 8.27 26.16 13.93
C ARG A 145 7.35 26.99 14.81
N LEU A 146 6.03 26.79 14.70
CA LEU A 146 5.05 27.50 15.53
C LEU A 146 5.30 27.24 17.02
N GLU A 147 5.49 25.99 17.42
CA GLU A 147 5.82 25.61 18.79
C GLU A 147 7.10 26.30 19.29
N ILE A 148 8.16 26.29 18.49
CA ILE A 148 9.42 27.00 18.81
C ILE A 148 9.18 28.51 18.97
N TRP A 149 8.41 29.12 18.07
CA TRP A 149 8.05 30.53 18.16
C TRP A 149 7.26 30.84 19.43
N THR A 150 6.19 30.09 19.71
CA THR A 150 5.38 30.24 20.91
C THR A 150 6.21 30.10 22.18
N ARG A 151 7.12 29.13 22.25
CA ARG A 151 8.02 28.97 23.40
C ARG A 151 9.07 30.09 23.50
N MET A 152 9.45 30.73 22.40
CA MET A 152 10.35 31.89 22.45
C MET A 152 9.64 33.16 22.92
N THR A 153 8.33 33.30 22.67
CA THR A 153 7.58 34.54 22.91
C THR A 153 6.66 34.51 24.14
N LEU A 154 6.20 33.33 24.56
CA LEU A 154 5.18 33.16 25.61
C LEU A 154 5.61 32.15 26.70
N ASP A 155 6.91 32.06 27.02
CA ASP A 155 7.38 31.17 28.08
C ASP A 155 7.82 31.95 29.33
N PRO A 156 6.89 32.21 30.28
CA PRO A 156 7.18 33.03 31.45
C PRO A 156 8.21 32.40 32.41
N LEU A 157 8.39 31.08 32.36
CA LEU A 157 9.43 30.38 33.13
C LEU A 157 10.81 30.63 32.53
N MET A 158 10.94 30.62 31.20
CA MET A 158 12.20 30.93 30.52
C MET A 158 12.59 32.40 30.62
N ASP A 159 11.60 33.31 30.65
CA ASP A 159 11.83 34.75 30.74
C ASP A 159 12.21 35.22 32.17
N SER A 160 11.88 34.42 33.19
CA SER A 160 12.22 34.70 34.60
C SER A 160 13.56 34.11 35.04
N LEU A 161 14.22 33.30 34.20
CA LEU A 161 15.52 32.70 34.47
C LEU A 161 16.65 33.53 33.83
N GLU A 162 17.86 33.51 34.43
CA GLU A 162 19.03 34.13 33.81
C GLU A 162 19.31 33.49 32.44
N TYR A 163 19.42 34.31 31.38
CA TYR A 163 19.64 33.83 30.01
C TYR A 163 21.13 33.50 29.77
N PRO A 164 21.53 32.22 29.78
CA PRO A 164 22.93 31.84 29.65
C PRO A 164 23.38 31.93 28.18
N ILE A 165 24.70 32.07 27.97
CA ILE A 165 25.31 32.11 26.64
C ILE A 165 25.04 30.82 25.83
N SER A 166 24.67 29.72 26.50
CA SER A 166 24.29 28.43 25.92
C SER A 166 22.96 28.47 25.17
N GLU A 167 21.95 29.16 25.71
CA GLU A 167 20.58 29.18 25.21
C GLU A 167 20.42 29.70 23.78
N PRO A 168 21.05 30.83 23.36
CA PRO A 168 20.91 31.30 21.99
C PRO A 168 21.53 30.32 20.98
N THR A 169 22.63 29.65 21.35
CA THR A 169 23.18 28.58 20.49
C THR A 169 22.26 27.37 20.45
N ARG A 170 21.72 26.92 21.59
CA ARG A 170 20.73 25.82 21.66
C ARG A 170 19.53 26.09 20.76
N ARG A 171 18.93 27.29 20.87
CA ARG A 171 17.76 27.72 20.09
C ARG A 171 18.06 27.71 18.58
N MET A 172 19.26 28.16 18.18
CA MET A 172 19.70 28.11 16.78
C MET A 172 19.80 26.67 16.26
N TYR A 173 20.43 25.76 17.01
CA TYR A 173 20.56 24.36 16.62
C TYR A 173 19.23 23.60 16.67
N GLU A 174 18.35 23.93 17.61
CA GLU A 174 17.02 23.33 17.74
C GLU A 174 16.10 23.68 16.58
N ALA A 175 16.12 24.93 16.10
CA ALA A 175 15.38 25.34 14.90
C ALA A 175 15.83 24.56 13.65
N SER A 176 17.10 24.16 13.59
CA SER A 176 17.67 23.36 12.50
C SER A 176 17.51 21.84 12.67
N GLY A 177 16.97 21.37 13.80
CA GLY A 177 16.88 19.93 14.13
C GLY A 177 18.23 19.28 14.46
N MET A 178 19.26 20.07 14.76
CA MET A 178 20.59 19.63 15.17
C MET A 178 20.77 19.71 16.71
N ASP A 179 19.67 19.78 17.46
CA ASP A 179 19.67 19.84 18.92
C ASP A 179 20.44 18.68 19.53
N ASN A 180 20.32 17.47 18.97
CA ASN A 180 21.01 16.30 19.50
C ASN A 180 22.54 16.42 19.35
N LEU A 181 23.02 16.99 18.25
CA LEU A 181 24.45 17.28 18.07
C LEU A 181 24.91 18.36 19.04
N TRP A 182 24.07 19.36 19.32
CA TRP A 182 24.39 20.40 20.29
C TRP A 182 24.48 19.87 21.71
N ARG A 183 23.50 19.06 22.15
CA ARG A 183 23.49 18.43 23.47
C ARG A 183 24.66 17.49 23.70
N THR A 184 25.09 16.77 22.66
CA THR A 184 26.14 15.75 22.79
C THR A 184 27.56 16.30 22.65
N ASN A 185 27.76 17.36 21.86
CA ASN A 185 29.10 17.83 21.50
C ASN A 185 29.49 19.20 22.09
N PHE A 186 28.55 20.12 22.30
CA PHE A 186 28.90 21.50 22.68
C PHE A 186 28.72 21.82 24.17
N TYR A 187 27.81 21.14 24.88
CA TYR A 187 27.53 21.42 26.29
C TYR A 187 27.55 20.15 27.14
N LYS A 188 28.74 19.70 27.53
CA LYS A 188 28.92 18.53 28.41
C LYS A 188 28.98 18.87 29.91
N GLY A 189 28.55 20.07 30.33
CA GLY A 189 28.82 20.54 31.71
C GLY A 189 27.89 21.58 32.31
N TRP A 190 26.67 21.76 31.78
CA TRP A 190 25.74 22.73 32.38
C TRP A 190 24.48 22.05 32.90
N THR A 191 24.32 22.09 34.22
CA THR A 191 23.04 21.89 34.91
C THR A 191 22.48 23.28 35.23
N PRO A 192 21.19 23.55 35.01
CA PRO A 192 20.59 24.81 35.44
C PRO A 192 20.74 24.92 36.96
N THR A 193 21.58 25.84 37.43
CA THR A 193 21.51 26.28 38.82
C THR A 193 20.23 27.10 38.91
N PRO A 194 19.24 26.73 39.75
CA PRO A 194 18.11 27.61 39.99
C PRO A 194 18.67 28.96 40.44
N ALA A 195 18.11 30.05 39.90
CA ALA A 195 18.52 31.41 40.28
C ALA A 195 18.67 31.46 41.80
N SER A 196 19.85 31.88 42.27
CA SER A 196 20.12 31.94 43.71
C SER A 196 19.01 32.73 44.39
N PRO A 197 18.50 32.29 45.55
CA PRO A 197 17.46 33.02 46.25
C PRO A 197 17.98 34.44 46.50
N ILE A 198 17.26 35.41 45.93
CA ILE A 198 17.51 36.83 46.10
C ILE A 198 17.58 37.07 47.61
N THR A 199 18.78 37.33 48.13
CA THR A 199 18.96 37.72 49.53
C THR A 199 18.58 39.20 49.63
N GLY A 200 17.28 39.46 49.57
CA GLY A 200 16.66 40.67 50.08
C GLY A 200 15.97 40.34 51.41
N PRO A 201 15.82 41.30 52.35
CA PRO A 201 15.10 41.04 53.59
C PRO A 201 13.69 40.53 53.27
N ALA A 202 13.32 39.43 53.93
CA ALA A 202 12.04 38.77 53.76
C ALA A 202 10.88 39.75 53.97
N VAL A 203 10.22 40.14 52.88
CA VAL A 203 8.87 40.71 52.97
C VAL A 203 7.95 39.51 53.20
N GLN A 204 7.45 39.40 54.43
CA GLN A 204 6.42 38.45 54.80
C GLN A 204 5.19 38.65 53.88
N PRO A 205 4.48 37.57 53.47
CA PRO A 205 3.27 37.72 52.70
C PRO A 205 2.24 38.50 53.54
N GLN A 206 1.85 39.68 53.06
CA GLN A 206 0.73 40.40 53.64
C GLN A 206 -0.58 39.67 53.28
N PRO A 207 -1.56 39.60 54.21
CA PRO A 207 -2.85 38.98 53.95
C PRO A 207 -3.55 39.64 52.77
N LEU A 208 -4.19 38.81 51.92
CA LEU A 208 -5.05 39.25 50.82
C LEU A 208 -6.17 40.16 51.36
N THR A 209 -6.07 41.47 51.11
CA THR A 209 -7.21 42.39 51.17
C THR A 209 -7.88 42.44 49.79
N PRO A 210 -9.22 42.53 49.70
CA PRO A 210 -9.97 42.20 48.50
C PRO A 210 -9.72 43.16 47.33
N ALA A 211 -9.74 42.60 46.12
CA ALA A 211 -9.58 43.32 44.86
C ALA A 211 -10.61 44.46 44.70
N PRO A 212 -10.21 45.67 44.29
CA PRO A 212 -11.15 46.67 43.80
C PRO A 212 -11.73 46.21 42.48
N GLU A 213 -13.06 46.17 42.42
CA GLU A 213 -13.89 45.89 41.28
C GLU A 213 -13.56 46.83 40.10
N LEU A 214 -13.00 46.28 39.02
CA LEU A 214 -12.78 47.03 37.78
C LEU A 214 -13.91 46.73 36.79
N GLN A 215 -14.56 47.81 36.38
CA GLN A 215 -15.82 47.90 35.65
C GLN A 215 -15.76 47.27 34.25
N LYS A 216 -16.89 46.66 33.86
CA LYS A 216 -17.17 46.11 32.52
C LYS A 216 -17.09 47.19 31.43
N PRO A 217 -16.53 46.91 30.24
CA PRO A 217 -16.92 47.66 29.05
C PRO A 217 -18.24 47.11 28.50
N VAL A 218 -19.24 48.00 28.46
CA VAL A 218 -20.49 47.87 27.71
C VAL A 218 -20.19 48.13 26.22
N GLY A 219 -20.64 47.25 25.33
CA GLY A 219 -20.59 47.50 23.89
C GLY A 219 -20.78 46.26 23.02
N GLU A 220 -22.04 45.82 22.90
CA GLU A 220 -22.71 45.24 21.72
C GLU A 220 -21.95 44.24 20.81
N GLY A 221 -22.25 42.95 20.97
CA GLY A 221 -21.65 41.86 20.18
C GLY A 221 -22.31 41.58 18.83
N PRO A 222 -21.62 40.90 17.91
CA PRO A 222 -22.25 40.10 16.87
C PRO A 222 -22.51 38.67 17.36
N LYS A 223 -23.67 38.16 16.94
CA LYS A 223 -24.35 36.94 17.39
C LYS A 223 -23.49 35.67 17.27
N GLU A 224 -23.54 34.87 18.33
CA GLU A 224 -23.03 33.50 18.40
C GLU A 224 -23.79 32.61 17.40
N LEU A 225 -23.08 32.04 16.42
CA LEU A 225 -23.56 30.88 15.68
C LEU A 225 -23.25 29.66 16.56
N GLU A 226 -24.29 29.09 17.18
CA GLU A 226 -24.22 27.77 17.81
C GLU A 226 -23.74 26.72 16.79
N LEU A 227 -22.51 26.22 16.95
CA LEU A 227 -22.12 24.94 16.39
C LEU A 227 -22.51 23.84 17.38
N LYS A 228 -23.50 23.03 17.02
CA LYS A 228 -23.83 21.81 17.77
C LYS A 228 -22.63 20.84 17.80
N PRO A 229 -22.37 20.15 18.92
CA PRO A 229 -21.33 19.13 19.01
C PRO A 229 -21.56 18.02 17.97
N ILE A 230 -20.52 17.67 17.23
CA ILE A 230 -20.49 16.51 16.33
C ILE A 230 -20.09 15.30 17.19
N GLU A 231 -20.96 14.30 17.27
CA GLU A 231 -20.67 13.00 17.89
C GLU A 231 -19.51 12.30 17.15
N PRO A 232 -18.65 11.53 17.84
CA PRO A 232 -17.54 10.85 17.19
C PRO A 232 -18.04 9.70 16.31
N GLU A 233 -18.00 9.87 14.98
CA GLU A 233 -18.11 8.76 14.05
C GLU A 233 -16.82 7.93 14.09
N GLU A 234 -16.99 6.70 14.57
CA GLU A 234 -16.01 5.64 14.63
C GLU A 234 -15.76 5.08 13.21
N SER A 235 -14.68 5.50 12.54
CA SER A 235 -14.03 4.70 11.47
C SER A 235 -12.67 5.28 11.04
N VAL A 236 -11.66 5.14 11.88
CA VAL A 236 -10.27 5.14 11.41
C VAL A 236 -9.76 3.71 11.50
N ILE A 237 -9.73 3.04 10.34
CA ILE A 237 -9.11 1.73 10.19
C ILE A 237 -7.63 1.90 10.54
N HIS A 238 -7.27 1.39 11.71
CA HIS A 238 -5.90 1.39 12.21
C HIS A 238 -5.14 0.27 11.50
N THR A 239 -4.60 0.53 10.32
CA THR A 239 -3.66 -0.43 9.69
C THR A 239 -2.40 -0.47 10.56
N PRO A 240 -1.99 -1.63 11.10
CA PRO A 240 -0.76 -1.69 11.88
C PRO A 240 0.43 -1.43 10.96
N LEU A 241 1.29 -0.49 11.34
CA LEU A 241 2.60 -0.30 10.70
C LEU A 241 3.38 -1.63 10.70
N PRO A 242 4.07 -1.99 9.60
CA PRO A 242 4.91 -3.18 9.59
C PRO A 242 5.99 -3.05 10.67
N LYS A 243 6.11 -4.08 11.53
CA LYS A 243 7.18 -4.16 12.53
C LYS A 243 8.54 -4.17 11.81
N ARG A 244 9.37 -3.19 12.12
CA ARG A 244 10.74 -3.07 11.65
C ARG A 244 11.55 -4.30 12.12
N SER A 245 12.16 -5.02 11.19
CA SER A 245 13.11 -6.09 11.51
C SER A 245 14.28 -5.52 12.32
N GLU A 246 14.70 -6.24 13.36
CA GLU A 246 15.74 -5.81 14.30
C GLU A 246 17.17 -5.78 13.70
N ASP A 247 17.34 -6.14 12.42
CA ASP A 247 18.67 -6.39 11.83
C ASP A 247 19.20 -5.27 10.89
N ASP A 248 18.50 -4.13 10.83
CA ASP A 248 18.85 -3.06 9.88
C ASP A 248 19.92 -2.08 10.42
N GLY A 249 20.51 -2.39 11.58
CA GLY A 249 21.42 -1.51 12.33
C GLY A 249 22.83 -1.34 11.76
N LYS A 250 23.18 -1.93 10.61
CA LYS A 250 24.48 -1.73 9.96
C LYS A 250 24.33 -1.15 8.55
N LEU A 251 24.21 0.17 8.49
CA LEU A 251 24.41 0.96 7.28
C LEU A 251 25.76 0.61 6.64
N LYS A 252 25.75 0.03 5.43
CA LYS A 252 26.94 -0.10 4.59
C LYS A 252 27.47 1.30 4.25
N VAL A 253 28.72 1.56 4.61
CA VAL A 253 29.42 2.82 4.31
C VAL A 253 29.60 2.95 2.80
N VAL A 254 28.80 3.82 2.17
CA VAL A 254 29.00 4.24 0.78
C VAL A 254 30.10 5.29 0.76
N ARG A 255 31.26 4.95 0.17
CA ARG A 255 32.36 5.90 0.00
C ARG A 255 32.00 6.94 -1.08
N PRO A 256 32.35 8.23 -0.91
CA PRO A 256 32.08 9.26 -1.90
C PRO A 256 32.86 8.98 -3.20
N ARG A 257 32.17 9.14 -4.34
CA ARG A 257 32.74 8.94 -5.67
C ARG A 257 33.71 10.09 -5.96
N GLY A 258 35.01 9.78 -6.07
CA GLY A 258 36.07 10.77 -6.29
C GLY A 258 35.86 11.62 -7.54
N SER A 259 36.12 12.92 -7.43
CA SER A 259 36.14 13.87 -8.54
C SER A 259 37.26 13.53 -9.52
N LYS A 260 36.94 13.24 -10.78
CA LYS A 260 37.94 13.15 -11.85
C LYS A 260 38.52 14.53 -12.16
N PRO A 261 39.85 14.66 -12.36
CA PRO A 261 40.43 15.92 -12.81
C PRO A 261 39.98 16.24 -14.24
N ARG A 262 39.60 17.49 -14.45
CA ARG A 262 39.23 18.07 -15.75
C ARG A 262 40.50 18.19 -16.59
N SER A 263 40.61 17.40 -17.65
CA SER A 263 41.65 17.58 -18.66
C SER A 263 41.42 18.90 -19.39
N VAL A 264 42.40 19.79 -19.32
CA VAL A 264 42.49 20.98 -20.15
C VAL A 264 42.93 20.54 -21.54
N GLN A 265 42.10 20.82 -22.55
CA GLN A 265 42.49 20.99 -23.94
C GLN A 265 42.05 22.40 -24.35
#